data_AF-A0A8S9K9Y0-F1
#
_entry.id   AF-A0A8S9K9Y0-F1
#
_cell.length_a   1.000
_cell.length_b   1.000
_cell.length_c   1.000
_cell.angle_alpha   90.00
_cell.angle_beta   90.00
_cell.angle_gamma   90.00
#
_symmetry.space_group_name_H-M   'P 1'
#
loop_
_entity.id
_entity.type
_entity.pdbx_description
1 polymer ?
#
loop_
_entity_poly.entity_id
_entity_poly.type
_entity_poly.pdbx_seq_one_letter_code
_entity_poly.pdbx_strand_id
1 'polypeptide(L)'
;MDQIIACTQREKLLPELAATQVKNTSTRSSKRLLKVVLVTSLHPEYSVKLKRMFWEQPTSTGEMIEVYQPSEERVQQTDKKLHDQKALAEVYLLSLTDNIVTYTFGYFAHSLGGLRPWILYQPVNRTAPDPPCVKAVSMEPCFHSPPLYGCQAKTIETTPFVMSCEDSNPGLKLVDAPE
;
A
#
# COMPACT_ATOMS: atom_id res chain seq x y z
N MET A 1 10.38 4.07 -6.07
CA MET A 1 10.37 2.64 -6.43
C MET A 1 10.97 1.80 -5.31
N ASP A 2 12.18 2.10 -4.89
CA ASP A 2 12.94 1.23 -3.98
C ASP A 2 12.20 1.00 -2.66
N GLN A 3 11.49 2.01 -2.16
CA GLN A 3 10.59 1.88 -1.01
C GLN A 3 9.46 0.85 -1.22
N ILE A 4 8.83 0.79 -2.40
CA ILE A 4 7.76 -0.17 -2.71
C ILE A 4 8.33 -1.58 -2.70
N ILE A 5 9.48 -1.79 -3.36
CA ILE A 5 10.17 -3.08 -3.39
C ILE A 5 10.56 -3.50 -1.97
N ALA A 6 11.22 -2.61 -1.22
CA ALA A 6 11.68 -2.86 0.13
C ALA A 6 10.51 -3.22 1.07
N CYS A 7 9.41 -2.46 1.02
CA CYS A 7 8.21 -2.79 1.80
C CYS A 7 7.64 -4.15 1.43
N THR A 8 7.35 -4.37 0.14
CA THR A 8 6.66 -5.58 -0.31
C THR A 8 7.47 -6.86 -0.10
N GLN A 9 8.79 -6.80 -0.22
CA GLN A 9 9.69 -7.93 0.04
C GLN A 9 9.89 -8.18 1.53
N ARG A 10 10.19 -7.13 2.31
CA ARG A 10 10.38 -7.22 3.76
C ARG A 10 9.16 -7.83 4.45
N GLU A 11 7.97 -7.42 4.05
CA GLU A 11 6.70 -7.86 4.61
C GLU A 11 6.12 -9.10 3.90
N LYS A 12 6.91 -9.73 3.02
CA LYS A 12 6.60 -11.00 2.32
C LYS A 12 5.30 -10.96 1.49
N LEU A 13 4.90 -9.78 1.04
CA LEU A 13 3.78 -9.59 0.12
C LEU A 13 4.17 -10.05 -1.28
N LEU A 14 5.37 -9.66 -1.72
CA LEU A 14 5.97 -10.06 -2.99
C LEU A 14 7.30 -10.78 -2.75
N PRO A 15 7.63 -11.78 -3.58
CA PRO A 15 8.89 -12.51 -3.42
C PRO A 15 10.09 -11.68 -3.86
N GLU A 16 11.24 -11.99 -3.27
CA GLU A 16 12.54 -11.56 -3.78
C GLU A 16 12.83 -12.25 -5.12
N LEU A 17 13.70 -11.63 -5.93
CA LEU A 17 14.19 -12.25 -7.16
C LEU A 17 15.25 -13.28 -6.82
N ALA A 18 15.31 -14.38 -7.58
CA ALA A 18 16.33 -15.40 -7.37
C ALA A 18 17.71 -14.83 -7.72
N ALA A 19 18.70 -15.05 -6.85
CA ALA A 19 20.09 -14.80 -7.20
C ALA A 19 20.46 -15.63 -8.45
N THR A 20 21.27 -15.07 -9.34
CA THR A 20 21.62 -15.57 -10.68
C THR A 20 22.32 -16.94 -10.70
N GLN A 21 22.38 -17.66 -9.57
CA GLN A 21 23.11 -18.91 -9.33
C GLN A 21 22.26 -19.99 -8.65
N VAL A 22 20.92 -19.96 -8.76
CA VAL A 22 20.13 -21.14 -8.34
C VAL A 22 20.17 -22.17 -9.46
N LYS A 23 21.10 -23.12 -9.34
CA LYS A 23 21.09 -24.39 -10.08
C LYS A 23 19.68 -24.96 -10.04
N ASN A 24 19.19 -25.40 -11.21
CA ASN A 24 17.99 -26.20 -11.36
C ASN A 24 18.06 -27.47 -10.50
N THR A 25 17.74 -27.38 -9.20
CA THR A 25 17.30 -28.52 -8.41
C THR A 25 15.80 -28.64 -8.61
N SER A 26 15.46 -29.41 -9.63
CA SER A 26 14.12 -29.82 -10.01
C SER A 26 13.30 -30.38 -8.84
N THR A 27 11.98 -30.40 -9.05
CA THR A 27 10.93 -31.18 -8.39
C THR A 27 10.17 -30.57 -7.21
N ARG A 28 9.14 -29.77 -7.54
CA ARG A 28 7.80 -30.13 -7.06
C ARG A 28 6.73 -29.58 -8.00
N SER A 29 5.87 -30.49 -8.43
CA SER A 29 4.52 -30.25 -8.95
C SER A 29 3.62 -29.64 -7.85
N SER A 30 4.09 -28.60 -7.15
CA SER A 30 3.20 -27.72 -6.40
C SER A 30 2.64 -26.73 -7.41
N LYS A 31 1.31 -26.61 -7.49
CA LYS A 31 0.65 -25.56 -8.29
C LYS A 31 1.45 -24.27 -8.18
N ARG A 32 2.01 -23.76 -9.28
CA ARG A 32 2.67 -22.46 -9.30
C ARG A 32 1.64 -21.45 -8.83
N LEU A 33 1.85 -20.89 -7.64
CA LEU A 33 0.96 -19.89 -7.08
C LEU A 33 1.10 -18.63 -7.94
N LEU A 34 -0.02 -18.17 -8.50
CA LEU A 34 -0.11 -16.93 -9.23
C LEU A 34 -0.51 -15.82 -8.25
N LYS A 35 0.29 -14.77 -8.15
CA LYS A 35 -0.07 -13.53 -7.46
C LYS A 35 -0.28 -12.44 -8.50
N VAL A 36 -1.40 -11.75 -8.37
CA VAL A 36 -1.74 -10.60 -9.20
C VAL A 36 -1.48 -9.33 -8.40
N VAL A 37 -0.70 -8.41 -8.97
CA VAL A 37 -0.36 -7.13 -8.38
C VAL A 37 -1.11 -6.04 -9.13
N LEU A 38 -2.10 -5.45 -8.46
CA LEU A 38 -2.79 -4.27 -8.96
C LEU A 38 -2.05 -3.01 -8.51
N VAL A 39 -1.66 -2.17 -9.45
CA VAL A 39 -1.00 -0.89 -9.20
C VAL A 39 -1.89 0.24 -9.71
N THR A 40 -2.23 1.17 -8.82
CA THR A 40 -3.00 2.38 -9.14
C THR A 40 -2.11 3.60 -8.88
N SER A 41 -1.80 4.35 -9.92
CA SER A 41 -0.89 5.49 -9.83
C SER A 41 -1.11 6.40 -11.02
N LEU A 42 -1.05 7.72 -10.80
CA LEU A 42 -0.96 8.68 -11.90
C LEU A 42 0.25 8.39 -12.81
N HIS A 43 1.34 7.91 -12.21
CA HIS A 43 2.62 7.64 -12.84
C HIS A 43 2.77 6.14 -13.16
N PRO A 44 2.68 5.72 -14.45
CA PRO A 44 2.78 4.31 -14.84
C PRO A 44 4.16 3.69 -14.63
N GLU A 45 5.18 4.51 -14.42
CA GLU A 45 6.57 4.09 -14.27
C GLU A 45 6.75 3.07 -13.12
N TYR A 46 5.93 3.14 -12.08
CA TYR A 46 5.95 2.17 -10.98
C TYR A 46 5.49 0.77 -11.43
N SER A 47 4.35 0.68 -12.13
CA SER A 47 3.82 -0.58 -12.65
C SER A 47 4.74 -1.16 -13.72
N VAL A 48 5.22 -0.33 -14.66
CA VAL A 48 6.16 -0.75 -15.70
C VAL A 48 7.44 -1.33 -15.10
N LYS A 49 8.00 -0.67 -14.06
CA LYS A 49 9.23 -1.15 -13.40
C LYS A 49 8.98 -2.47 -12.64
N LEU A 50 7.85 -2.61 -11.93
CA LEU A 50 7.49 -3.88 -11.28
C LEU A 50 7.30 -5.01 -12.28
N LYS A 51 6.55 -4.74 -13.37
CA LYS A 51 6.30 -5.72 -14.43
C LYS A 51 7.60 -6.21 -15.07
N ARG A 52 8.50 -5.28 -15.40
CA ARG A 52 9.82 -5.60 -15.95
C ARG A 52 10.63 -6.48 -14.99
N MET A 53 10.67 -6.11 -13.71
CA MET A 53 11.43 -6.81 -12.68
C MET A 53 11.07 -8.31 -12.60
N PHE A 54 9.78 -8.64 -12.56
CA PHE A 54 9.31 -10.03 -12.50
C PHE A 54 9.28 -10.75 -13.85
N TRP A 55 9.34 -10.01 -14.95
CA TRP A 55 9.47 -10.59 -16.29
C TRP A 55 10.91 -11.02 -16.60
N GLU A 56 11.90 -10.21 -16.19
CA GLU A 56 13.31 -10.41 -16.50
C GLU A 56 14.00 -11.47 -15.62
N GLN A 57 13.51 -11.67 -14.39
CA GLN A 57 14.14 -12.56 -13.41
C GLN A 57 13.13 -13.47 -12.73
N PRO A 58 13.46 -14.77 -12.52
CA PRO A 58 12.59 -15.67 -11.78
C PRO A 58 12.51 -15.24 -10.30
N THR A 59 11.38 -15.52 -9.67
CA THR A 59 11.19 -15.31 -8.23
C THR A 59 11.93 -16.39 -7.44
N SER A 60 12.46 -16.01 -6.27
CA SER A 60 13.12 -16.91 -5.32
C SER A 60 12.19 -18.02 -4.81
N THR A 61 10.88 -17.76 -4.77
CA THR A 61 9.84 -18.69 -4.30
C THR A 61 9.27 -19.57 -5.43
N GLY A 62 9.54 -19.25 -6.69
CA GLY A 62 8.92 -19.89 -7.86
C GLY A 62 7.47 -19.47 -8.12
N GLU A 63 6.96 -18.48 -7.37
CA GLU A 63 5.65 -17.86 -7.60
C GLU A 63 5.65 -17.07 -8.92
N MET A 64 4.53 -17.12 -9.64
CA MET A 64 4.32 -16.30 -10.84
C MET A 64 3.68 -14.98 -10.43
N ILE A 65 4.24 -13.86 -10.90
CA ILE A 65 3.76 -12.52 -10.58
C ILE A 65 3.28 -11.84 -11.86
N GLU A 66 2.03 -11.42 -11.89
CA GLU A 66 1.47 -10.60 -12.96
C GLU A 66 1.11 -9.22 -12.43
N VAL A 67 1.49 -8.17 -13.15
CA VAL A 67 1.32 -6.78 -12.73
C VAL A 67 0.39 -6.05 -13.69
N TYR A 68 -0.63 -5.41 -13.14
CA TYR A 68 -1.66 -4.68 -13.88
C TYR A 68 -1.84 -3.27 -13.33
N GLN A 69 -2.07 -2.31 -14.22
CA GLN A 69 -2.44 -0.94 -13.89
C GLN A 69 -3.63 -0.53 -14.77
N PRO A 70 -4.79 -0.15 -14.20
CA PRO A 70 -5.99 0.15 -14.98
C PRO A 70 -5.90 1.44 -15.79
N SER A 71 -5.38 2.51 -15.20
CA SER A 71 -5.27 3.83 -15.86
C SER A 71 -3.90 4.48 -15.68
N GLU A 72 -3.59 5.44 -16.55
CA GLU A 72 -2.33 6.21 -16.54
C GLU A 72 -2.65 7.71 -16.65
N GLU A 73 -3.46 8.23 -15.72
CA GLU A 73 -4.03 9.58 -15.85
C GLU A 73 -2.98 10.71 -15.78
N ARG A 74 -1.77 10.45 -15.27
CA ARG A 74 -0.60 11.35 -15.13
C ARG A 74 -0.79 12.57 -14.23
N VAL A 75 -1.95 13.19 -14.31
CA VAL A 75 -2.31 14.42 -13.61
C VAL A 75 -3.71 14.25 -13.05
N GLN A 76 -3.93 14.74 -11.84
CA GLN A 76 -5.25 14.81 -11.23
C GLN A 76 -6.13 15.83 -11.97
N GLN A 77 -7.36 15.41 -12.32
CA GLN A 77 -8.33 16.21 -13.06
C GLN A 77 -9.69 16.18 -12.36
N THR A 78 -9.73 16.63 -11.12
CA THR A 78 -10.95 16.71 -10.30
C THR A 78 -12.11 17.38 -11.05
N ASP A 79 -13.33 16.94 -10.79
CA ASP A 79 -14.59 17.42 -11.39
C ASP A 79 -14.76 17.06 -12.87
N LYS A 80 -13.82 16.29 -13.45
CA LYS A 80 -14.03 15.65 -14.75
C LYS A 80 -14.66 14.28 -14.53
N LYS A 81 -15.96 14.19 -14.81
CA LYS A 81 -16.76 12.97 -14.66
C LYS A 81 -16.03 11.66 -15.03
N LEU A 82 -15.40 11.59 -16.20
CA LEU A 82 -14.71 10.35 -16.63
C LEU A 82 -13.45 10.05 -15.81
N HIS A 83 -12.70 11.08 -15.42
CA HIS A 83 -11.52 10.93 -14.55
C HIS A 83 -11.94 10.44 -13.17
N ASP A 84 -12.96 11.07 -12.58
CA ASP A 84 -13.48 10.71 -11.26
C ASP A 84 -14.09 9.30 -11.26
N GLN A 85 -14.76 8.90 -12.34
CA GLN A 85 -15.28 7.53 -12.50
C GLN A 85 -14.17 6.49 -12.56
N LYS A 86 -13.04 6.78 -13.22
CA LYS A 86 -11.88 5.89 -13.23
C LYS A 86 -11.23 5.82 -11.86
N ALA A 87 -11.03 6.96 -11.19
CA ALA A 87 -10.48 6.99 -9.84
C ALA A 87 -11.35 6.20 -8.86
N LEU A 88 -12.67 6.32 -8.94
CA LEU A 88 -13.60 5.52 -8.14
C LEU A 88 -13.49 4.02 -8.47
N ALA A 89 -13.43 3.66 -9.75
CA ALA A 89 -13.25 2.26 -10.14
C ALA A 89 -11.93 1.68 -9.60
N GLU A 90 -10.84 2.45 -9.60
CA GLU A 90 -9.57 2.04 -9.01
C GLU A 90 -9.65 1.84 -7.49
N VAL A 91 -10.38 2.70 -6.77
CA VAL A 91 -10.64 2.51 -5.33
C VAL A 91 -11.35 1.18 -5.06
N TYR A 92 -12.40 0.86 -5.84
CA TYR A 92 -13.12 -0.40 -5.71
C TYR A 92 -12.26 -1.61 -6.10
N LEU A 93 -11.42 -1.50 -7.14
CA LEU A 93 -10.54 -2.60 -7.52
C LEU A 93 -9.50 -2.90 -6.42
N LEU A 94 -8.94 -1.86 -5.79
CA LEU A 94 -8.04 -2.01 -4.66
C LEU A 94 -8.72 -2.63 -3.42
N SER A 95 -9.98 -2.27 -3.15
CA SER A 95 -10.72 -2.80 -1.99
C SER A 95 -11.00 -4.30 -2.10
N LEU A 96 -10.87 -4.88 -3.30
CA LEU A 96 -11.07 -6.31 -3.56
C LEU A 96 -9.76 -7.13 -3.48
N THR A 97 -8.65 -6.51 -3.09
CA THR A 97 -7.36 -7.20 -2.94
C THR A 97 -7.24 -7.90 -1.58
N ASP A 98 -6.45 -8.98 -1.50
CA ASP A 98 -6.20 -9.66 -0.22
C ASP A 98 -5.31 -8.85 0.73
N ASN A 99 -4.39 -8.07 0.16
CA ASN A 99 -3.45 -7.22 0.88
C ASN A 99 -3.25 -5.91 0.11
N ILE A 100 -3.13 -4.81 0.85
CA ILE A 100 -2.98 -3.48 0.26
C ILE A 100 -1.78 -2.74 0.86
N VAL A 101 -0.98 -2.13 -0.02
CA VAL A 101 0.11 -1.21 0.30
C VAL A 101 -0.33 0.17 -0.17
N THR A 102 -0.24 1.19 0.68
CA THR A 102 -0.86 2.47 0.37
C THR A 102 -0.18 3.70 0.96
N TYR A 103 -0.66 4.85 0.48
CA TYR A 103 -0.48 6.18 1.04
C TYR A 103 -1.88 6.79 1.27
N THR A 104 -2.00 8.11 1.33
CA THR A 104 -3.25 8.82 1.68
C THR A 104 -4.49 8.48 0.84
N PHE A 105 -4.39 8.34 -0.50
CA PHE A 105 -5.55 8.07 -1.35
C PHE A 105 -6.20 6.71 -1.05
N GLY A 106 -5.43 5.74 -0.54
CA GLY A 106 -5.97 4.41 -0.30
C GLY A 106 -6.80 4.27 0.97
N TYR A 107 -6.96 5.32 1.78
CA TYR A 107 -7.89 5.32 2.91
C TYR A 107 -9.26 4.82 2.51
N PHE A 108 -9.78 5.30 1.38
CA PHE A 108 -11.07 4.84 0.85
C PHE A 108 -11.06 3.36 0.49
N ALA A 109 -10.01 2.90 -0.20
CA ALA A 109 -9.91 1.53 -0.69
C ALA A 109 -9.81 0.51 0.45
N HIS A 110 -8.88 0.71 1.39
CA HIS A 110 -8.71 -0.25 2.48
C HIS A 110 -9.86 -0.22 3.49
N SER A 111 -10.46 0.95 3.75
CA SER A 111 -11.65 1.04 4.61
C SER A 111 -12.84 0.32 3.98
N LEU A 112 -13.06 0.49 2.67
CA LEU A 112 -14.13 -0.20 1.94
C LEU A 112 -13.93 -1.72 1.91
N GLY A 113 -12.68 -2.17 1.78
CA GLY A 113 -12.33 -3.59 1.76
C GLY A 113 -12.21 -4.24 3.15
N GLY A 114 -12.33 -3.48 4.23
CA GLY A 114 -12.08 -3.99 5.58
C GLY A 114 -10.62 -4.42 5.82
N LEU A 115 -9.67 -3.80 5.10
CA LEU A 115 -8.26 -4.20 5.07
C LEU A 115 -7.44 -3.33 6.02
N ARG A 116 -6.54 -3.95 6.78
CA ARG A 116 -5.47 -3.23 7.48
C ARG A 116 -4.30 -3.01 6.52
N PRO A 117 -4.03 -1.78 6.04
CA PRO A 117 -3.02 -1.54 5.01
C PRO A 117 -1.58 -1.65 5.55
N TRP A 118 -0.63 -1.84 4.65
CA TRP A 118 0.77 -1.47 4.86
C TRP A 118 0.99 -0.04 4.36
N ILE A 119 1.34 0.88 5.24
CA ILE A 119 1.45 2.31 4.92
C ILE A 119 2.89 2.63 4.55
N LEU A 120 3.11 3.15 3.34
CA LEU A 120 4.39 3.69 2.90
C LEU A 120 4.63 5.03 3.60
N TYR A 121 5.76 5.19 4.30
CA TYR A 121 6.10 6.47 4.90
C TYR A 121 6.38 7.54 3.84
N GLN A 122 6.09 8.81 4.16
CA GLN A 122 6.43 9.92 3.28
C GLN A 122 7.96 10.01 3.08
N PRO A 123 8.47 9.94 1.85
CA PRO A 123 9.91 10.15 1.61
C PRO A 123 10.32 11.57 1.94
N VAL A 124 11.37 11.72 2.75
CA VAL A 124 12.03 13.01 3.02
C VAL A 124 13.27 13.11 2.12
N ASN A 125 13.48 14.27 1.48
CA ASN A 125 14.62 14.52 0.59
C ASN A 125 14.80 13.45 -0.51
N ARG A 126 13.68 12.91 -1.04
CA ARG A 126 13.67 11.86 -2.08
C ARG A 126 14.44 10.58 -1.70
N THR A 127 14.62 10.33 -0.41
CA THR A 127 15.27 9.13 0.11
C THR A 127 14.20 8.15 0.59
N ALA A 128 14.37 6.86 0.28
CA ALA A 128 13.47 5.82 0.78
C ALA A 128 13.57 5.74 2.32
N PRO A 129 12.46 5.84 3.06
CA PRO A 129 12.46 5.69 4.52
C PRO A 129 12.94 4.31 4.98
N ASP A 130 13.51 4.24 6.18
CA ASP A 130 13.78 2.98 6.91
C ASP A 130 13.16 3.08 8.32
N PRO A 131 12.14 2.26 8.66
CA PRO A 131 11.53 1.23 7.82
C PRO A 131 10.78 1.79 6.59
N PRO A 132 10.67 1.02 5.48
CA PRO A 132 10.02 1.51 4.25
C PRO A 132 8.51 1.66 4.37
N CYS A 133 7.89 0.89 5.26
CA CYS A 133 6.47 0.92 5.56
C CYS A 133 6.17 0.35 6.95
N VAL A 134 4.93 0.50 7.39
CA VAL A 134 4.42 -0.03 8.67
C VAL A 134 3.03 -0.64 8.49
N LYS A 135 2.70 -1.69 9.25
CA LYS A 135 1.34 -2.21 9.28
C LYS A 135 0.44 -1.27 10.07
N ALA A 136 -0.68 -0.86 9.48
CA ALA A 136 -1.64 -0.04 10.18
C ALA A 136 -2.26 -0.79 11.37
N VAL A 137 -2.47 -0.06 12.45
CA VAL A 137 -3.13 -0.51 13.69
C VAL A 137 -4.60 -0.87 13.47
N SER A 138 -5.28 -0.16 12.58
CA SER A 138 -6.68 -0.40 12.17
C SER A 138 -6.87 -0.05 10.69
N MET A 139 -8.02 -0.44 10.14
CA MET A 139 -8.44 -0.09 8.78
C MET A 139 -8.96 1.36 8.66
N GLU A 140 -9.08 2.08 9.78
CA GLU A 140 -9.73 3.38 9.83
C GLU A 140 -8.88 4.47 9.16
N PRO A 141 -9.52 5.45 8.48
CA PRO A 141 -8.83 6.58 7.88
C PRO A 141 -8.21 7.50 8.94
N CYS A 142 -7.19 8.25 8.54
CA CYS A 142 -6.61 9.28 9.39
C CYS A 142 -7.36 10.61 9.24
N PHE A 143 -7.77 11.21 10.35
CA PHE A 143 -8.17 12.60 10.40
C PHE A 143 -6.93 13.49 10.50
N HIS A 144 -6.48 14.06 9.37
CA HIS A 144 -5.20 14.81 9.28
C HIS A 144 -5.16 16.12 10.07
N SER A 145 -6.30 16.78 10.25
CA SER A 145 -6.38 18.11 10.87
C SER A 145 -7.35 18.12 12.05
N PRO A 146 -7.10 17.32 13.09
CA PRO A 146 -7.95 17.34 14.27
C PRO A 146 -7.77 18.66 15.02
N PRO A 147 -8.80 19.11 15.77
CA PRO A 147 -8.57 20.17 16.76
C PRO A 147 -7.45 19.73 17.70
N LEU A 148 -6.68 20.66 18.28
CA LEU A 148 -5.60 20.34 19.23
C LEU A 148 -5.97 20.64 20.69
N TYR A 149 -7.20 21.12 20.91
CA TYR A 149 -7.73 21.54 22.19
C TYR A 149 -9.13 20.95 22.40
N GLY A 150 -9.42 20.59 23.65
CA GLY A 150 -10.76 20.17 24.04
C GLY A 150 -11.67 21.37 24.32
N CYS A 151 -12.97 21.15 24.35
CA CYS A 151 -13.95 22.20 24.70
C CYS A 151 -13.71 22.75 26.13
N GLN A 152 -13.21 21.92 27.04
CA GLN A 152 -12.94 22.26 28.44
C GLN A 152 -11.49 22.00 28.87
N ALA A 153 -10.70 21.29 28.05
CA ALA A 153 -9.33 20.88 28.37
C ALA A 153 -8.33 21.55 27.41
N LYS A 154 -7.16 21.93 27.94
CA LYS A 154 -6.09 22.59 27.15
C LYS A 154 -5.43 21.66 26.12
N THR A 155 -5.56 20.34 26.32
CA THR A 155 -4.99 19.30 25.45
C THR A 155 -6.03 18.21 25.24
N ILE A 156 -5.96 17.52 24.10
CA ILE A 156 -6.77 16.33 23.84
C ILE A 156 -6.23 15.16 24.64
N GLU A 157 -7.06 14.57 25.49
CA GLU A 157 -6.80 13.26 26.07
C GLU A 157 -7.22 12.18 25.07
N THR A 158 -6.25 11.44 24.56
CA THR A 158 -6.50 10.30 23.68
C THR A 158 -7.19 9.19 24.49
N THR A 159 -8.37 8.78 24.07
CA THR A 159 -9.09 7.65 24.66
C THR A 159 -8.48 6.33 24.18
N PRO A 160 -8.81 5.17 24.79
CA PRO A 160 -8.31 3.87 24.31
C PRO A 160 -8.68 3.54 22.86
N PHE A 161 -9.66 4.25 22.28
CA PHE A 161 -10.18 4.04 20.93
C PHE A 161 -9.66 5.08 19.92
N VAL A 162 -8.83 6.03 20.35
CA VAL A 162 -8.29 7.11 19.51
C VAL A 162 -6.79 7.19 19.69
N MET A 163 -6.03 7.08 18.61
CA MET A 163 -4.58 7.25 18.63
C MET A 163 -4.09 8.15 17.50
N SER A 164 -2.84 8.58 17.61
CA SER A 164 -2.15 9.26 16.51
C SER A 164 -1.99 8.32 15.31
N CYS A 165 -2.14 8.88 14.11
CA CYS A 165 -1.94 8.13 12.88
C CYS A 165 -0.47 7.79 12.65
N GLU A 166 -0.24 6.70 11.92
CA GLU A 166 1.09 6.20 11.58
C GLU A 166 1.79 7.06 10.52
N ASP A 167 1.02 7.79 9.71
CA ASP A 167 1.49 8.48 8.50
C ASP A 167 1.30 9.99 8.50
N SER A 168 0.62 10.54 9.52
CA SER A 168 0.39 11.97 9.64
C SER A 168 0.31 12.39 11.10
N ASN A 169 1.20 13.30 11.52
CA ASN A 169 1.22 13.91 12.85
C ASN A 169 0.84 15.40 12.71
N PRO A 170 -0.17 15.92 13.43
CA PRO A 170 -0.89 15.38 14.59
C PRO A 170 -2.18 14.63 14.27
N GLY A 171 -2.27 13.95 13.13
CA GLY A 171 -3.47 13.25 12.72
C GLY A 171 -3.94 12.22 13.76
N LEU A 172 -5.26 12.03 13.84
CA LEU A 172 -5.90 11.07 14.75
C LEU A 172 -6.72 10.02 13.97
N LYS A 173 -6.75 8.79 14.46
CA LYS A 173 -7.57 7.71 13.90
C LYS A 173 -8.21 6.86 14.98
N LEU A 174 -9.28 6.17 14.61
CA LEU A 174 -9.97 5.21 15.46
C LEU A 174 -9.25 3.86 15.48
N VAL A 175 -9.30 3.21 16.63
CA VAL A 175 -8.77 1.86 16.87
C VAL A 175 -9.72 1.05 17.72
N ASP A 176 -9.59 -0.27 17.62
CA ASP A 176 -10.25 -1.17 18.55
C ASP A 176 -9.71 -0.96 19.97
N ALA A 177 -10.54 -1.25 20.98
CA ALA A 177 -10.07 -1.23 22.36
C ALA A 177 -8.85 -2.17 22.51
N PRO A 178 -7.84 -1.79 23.30
CA PRO A 178 -6.84 -2.76 23.72
C PRO A 178 -7.54 -3.92 24.46
N GLU A 179 -7.19 -5.15 24.09
CA GLU A 179 -7.59 -6.37 24.80
C GLU A 179 -7.12 -6.37 26.26
#